data_AF-A0A538PN08-F1
#
_entry.id   AF-A0A538PN08-F1
#
_cell.length_a   1.000
_cell.length_b   1.000
_cell.length_c   1.000
_cell.angle_alpha   90.00
_cell.angle_beta   90.00
_cell.angle_gamma   90.00
#
_symmetry.space_group_name_H-M   'P 1'
#
loop_
_entity.id
_entity.type
_entity.pdbx_description
1 polymer ?
#
loop_
_entity_poly.entity_id
_entity_poly.type
_entity_poly.pdbx_seq_one_letter_code
_entity_poly.pdbx_strand_id
1 'polypeptide(L)'
;MRYRSWGHNGKVLGFDREEKFKDDHDLMKLPPEQRRAHPRRIVFGLPHNYSKKPGDQVGPGEDGDRRASPLLIHLHHCGTTPVAVLSFLPARFLSKGDEATIQVGSAKAGGRRIPIARDPALWKPIDDFLARVLDPRRKDVFGAAR
;
A
#
# COMPACT_ATOMS: atom_id res chain seq x y z
N MET A 1 8.83 -2.08 4.85
CA MET A 1 8.76 -3.04 3.70
C MET A 1 7.91 -4.27 4.02
N ARG A 2 8.15 -5.02 5.11
CA ARG A 2 7.44 -6.29 5.40
C ARG A 2 5.91 -6.20 5.42
N TYR A 3 5.35 -5.16 6.03
CA TYR A 3 3.91 -4.96 6.17
C TYR A 3 3.12 -5.03 4.84
N ARG A 4 3.60 -4.30 3.82
CA ARG A 4 2.89 -4.13 2.53
C ARG A 4 3.31 -5.12 1.44
N SER A 5 4.35 -5.90 1.67
CA SER A 5 4.97 -6.73 0.64
C SER A 5 4.38 -8.13 0.63
N TRP A 6 4.14 -8.67 -0.57
CA TRP A 6 3.74 -10.07 -0.73
C TRP A 6 4.91 -11.05 -0.56
N GLY A 7 6.10 -10.63 -0.97
CA GLY A 7 7.31 -11.45 -0.91
C GLY A 7 7.47 -12.41 -2.08
N HIS A 8 8.51 -13.23 -1.98
CA HIS A 8 8.86 -14.28 -2.94
C HIS A 8 9.06 -15.58 -2.17
N ASN A 9 8.55 -16.70 -2.67
CA ASN A 9 8.60 -18.02 -2.03
C ASN A 9 8.15 -18.00 -0.56
N GLY A 10 7.03 -17.31 -0.28
CA GLY A 10 6.47 -17.22 1.06
C GLY A 10 7.25 -16.32 2.02
N LYS A 11 8.29 -15.60 1.58
CA LYS A 11 9.15 -14.81 2.45
C LYS A 11 9.30 -13.35 2.01
N VAL A 12 9.48 -12.48 3.00
CA VAL A 12 9.85 -11.06 2.84
C VAL A 12 11.03 -10.76 3.74
N LEU A 13 12.16 -10.37 3.15
CA LEU A 13 13.41 -10.08 3.89
C LEU A 13 13.85 -11.25 4.79
N GLY A 14 13.69 -12.49 4.32
CA GLY A 14 14.07 -13.71 5.05
C GLY A 14 13.04 -14.21 6.07
N PHE A 15 12.07 -13.39 6.45
CA PHE A 15 10.97 -13.77 7.34
C PHE A 15 9.77 -14.28 6.55
N ASP A 16 8.93 -15.11 7.16
CA ASP A 16 7.67 -15.51 6.54
C ASP A 16 6.79 -14.30 6.27
N ARG A 17 6.12 -14.31 5.11
CA ARG A 17 5.25 -13.22 4.69
C ARG A 17 4.03 -13.14 5.61
N GLU A 18 3.50 -11.93 5.79
CA GLU A 18 2.37 -11.71 6.71
C GLU A 18 0.99 -11.89 6.05
N GLU A 19 0.95 -12.08 4.74
CA GLU A 19 -0.25 -12.33 3.91
C GLU A 19 -1.39 -11.29 4.05
N LYS A 20 -1.12 -10.09 4.58
CA LYS A 20 -2.12 -9.04 4.85
C LYS A 20 -2.89 -8.53 3.62
N PHE A 21 -2.30 -8.71 2.43
CA PHE A 21 -2.82 -8.25 1.14
C PHE A 21 -2.97 -9.44 0.17
N LYS A 22 -3.45 -10.59 0.67
CA LYS A 22 -3.69 -11.79 -0.14
C LYS A 22 -4.75 -11.54 -1.22
N ASP A 23 -5.78 -10.77 -0.90
CA ASP A 23 -6.77 -10.28 -1.84
C ASP A 23 -6.15 -9.48 -2.99
N ASP A 24 -5.19 -8.59 -2.72
CA ASP A 24 -4.47 -7.87 -3.77
C ASP A 24 -3.68 -8.82 -4.67
N HIS A 25 -3.02 -9.83 -4.08
CA HIS A 25 -2.28 -10.82 -4.83
C HIS A 25 -3.22 -11.65 -5.73
N ASP A 26 -4.31 -12.15 -5.17
CA ASP A 26 -5.27 -13.01 -5.88
C ASP A 26 -5.99 -12.21 -6.98
N LEU A 27 -6.37 -10.96 -6.71
CA LEU A 27 -6.88 -10.02 -7.71
C LEU A 27 -5.92 -9.87 -8.90
N MET A 28 -4.62 -9.71 -8.64
CA MET A 28 -3.62 -9.52 -9.68
C MET A 28 -3.21 -10.84 -10.38
N LYS A 29 -3.65 -12.00 -9.88
CA LYS A 29 -3.56 -13.29 -10.59
C LYS A 29 -4.68 -13.47 -11.61
N LEU A 30 -5.81 -12.76 -11.46
CA LEU A 30 -6.88 -12.79 -12.44
C LEU A 30 -6.40 -12.18 -13.76
N PRO A 31 -6.94 -12.62 -14.91
CA PRO A 31 -6.78 -11.93 -16.18
C PRO A 31 -7.23 -10.45 -16.06
N PRO A 32 -6.55 -9.47 -16.69
CA PRO A 32 -6.88 -8.05 -16.54
C PRO A 32 -8.37 -7.73 -16.78
N GLU A 33 -8.97 -8.39 -17.76
CA GLU A 33 -10.37 -8.25 -18.12
C GLU A 33 -11.34 -8.76 -17.05
N GLN A 34 -10.89 -9.52 -16.05
CA GLN A 34 -11.71 -10.00 -14.93
C GLN A 34 -11.54 -9.16 -13.66
N ARG A 35 -10.60 -8.23 -13.62
CA ARG A 35 -10.36 -7.39 -12.44
C ARG A 35 -11.46 -6.34 -12.31
N ARG A 36 -12.17 -6.35 -11.18
CA ARG A 36 -13.31 -5.47 -10.87
C ARG A 36 -13.07 -4.57 -9.65
N ALA A 37 -11.97 -4.78 -8.95
CA ALA A 37 -11.54 -3.96 -7.82
C ALA A 37 -10.09 -3.48 -8.05
N HIS A 38 -9.69 -2.44 -7.33
CA HIS A 38 -8.29 -2.05 -7.23
C HIS A 38 -7.65 -2.65 -5.98
N PRO A 39 -6.33 -2.88 -5.98
CA PRO A 39 -5.65 -3.34 -4.77
C PRO A 39 -5.76 -2.33 -3.63
N ARG A 40 -5.82 -2.80 -2.38
CA ARG A 40 -5.83 -1.94 -1.19
C ARG A 40 -4.48 -1.28 -0.94
N ARG A 41 -3.38 -1.92 -1.36
CA ARG A 41 -2.02 -1.39 -1.12
C ARG A 41 -1.62 -0.17 -1.94
N ILE A 42 -2.49 0.34 -2.82
CA ILE A 42 -2.24 1.55 -3.62
C ILE A 42 -1.94 2.77 -2.73
N VAL A 43 -2.45 2.82 -1.49
CA VAL A 43 -2.17 3.91 -0.54
C VAL A 43 -0.73 3.98 -0.11
N PHE A 44 0.00 2.86 -0.12
CA PHE A 44 1.43 2.84 0.20
C PHE A 44 2.31 3.27 -0.97
N GLY A 45 1.78 3.30 -2.18
CA GLY A 45 2.56 3.44 -3.39
C GLY A 45 1.71 3.30 -4.64
N LEU A 46 1.72 4.33 -5.46
CA LEU A 46 1.23 4.38 -6.84
C LEU A 46 2.24 5.25 -7.63
N PRO A 47 2.54 4.93 -8.91
CA PRO A 47 2.20 3.68 -9.59
C PRO A 47 2.84 2.46 -8.94
N HIS A 48 2.23 1.29 -9.14
CA HIS A 48 2.63 0.04 -8.54
C HIS A 48 2.59 -1.12 -9.53
N ASN A 49 3.71 -1.81 -9.69
CA ASN A 49 3.83 -2.93 -10.62
C ASN A 49 3.89 -4.25 -9.85
N TYR A 50 3.00 -5.18 -10.18
CA TYR A 50 2.98 -6.54 -9.60
C TYR A 50 3.85 -7.51 -10.38
N SER A 51 4.14 -7.21 -11.65
CA SER A 51 5.10 -7.94 -12.48
C SER A 51 5.65 -7.01 -13.57
N LYS A 52 6.51 -7.55 -14.44
CA LYS A 52 7.00 -6.83 -15.63
C LYS A 52 5.97 -6.75 -16.77
N LYS A 53 4.85 -7.49 -16.67
CA LYS A 53 3.83 -7.53 -17.71
C LYS A 53 3.01 -6.24 -17.71
N PRO A 54 2.67 -5.67 -18.89
CA PRO A 54 1.82 -4.47 -18.96
C PRO A 54 0.45 -4.65 -18.29
N GLY A 55 -0.09 -5.86 -18.34
CA GLY A 55 -1.34 -6.20 -17.67
C GLY A 55 -1.27 -6.12 -16.15
N ASP A 56 -0.09 -6.12 -15.52
CA ASP A 56 0.06 -6.18 -14.06
C ASP A 56 0.50 -4.84 -13.43
N GLN A 57 0.36 -3.75 -14.19
CA GLN A 57 0.62 -2.39 -13.74
C GLN A 57 -0.64 -1.78 -13.12
N VAL A 58 -0.49 -1.03 -12.04
CA VAL A 58 -1.56 -0.29 -11.38
C VAL A 58 -1.12 1.17 -11.25
N GLY A 59 -1.91 2.09 -11.76
CA GLY A 59 -1.57 3.51 -11.81
C GLY A 59 -2.78 4.43 -11.66
N PRO A 60 -2.57 5.76 -11.63
CA PRO A 60 -3.67 6.70 -11.73
C PRO A 60 -4.48 6.44 -13.01
N GLY A 61 -5.81 6.49 -12.91
CA GLY A 61 -6.72 6.41 -14.06
C GLY A 61 -6.95 7.75 -14.75
N GLU A 62 -6.38 8.82 -14.22
CA GLU A 62 -6.50 10.20 -14.68
C GLU A 62 -5.11 10.79 -14.99
N ASP A 63 -5.10 11.94 -15.66
CA ASP A 63 -3.85 12.67 -15.92
C ASP A 63 -3.28 13.21 -14.60
N GLY A 64 -2.00 12.94 -14.37
CA GLY A 64 -1.27 13.32 -13.17
C GLY A 64 -0.74 12.14 -12.37
N ASP A 65 -0.04 12.44 -11.29
CA ASP A 65 0.48 11.45 -10.35
C ASP A 65 -0.28 11.54 -9.02
N ARG A 66 -0.18 10.49 -8.21
CA ARG A 66 -0.74 10.53 -6.86
C ARG A 66 0.02 11.52 -5.99
N ARG A 67 -0.67 12.09 -5.01
CA ARG A 67 -0.01 12.90 -3.98
C ARG A 67 0.45 11.98 -2.86
N ALA A 68 1.75 11.98 -2.58
CA ALA A 68 2.28 11.27 -1.44
C ALA A 68 1.73 11.89 -0.15
N SER A 69 1.20 11.05 0.75
CA SER A 69 0.90 11.44 2.13
C SER A 69 2.15 11.23 2.99
N PRO A 70 2.73 12.28 3.58
CA PRO A 70 3.92 12.14 4.41
C PRO A 70 3.65 11.26 5.63
N LEU A 71 4.56 10.31 5.88
CA LEU A 71 4.72 9.64 7.17
C LEU A 71 6.07 10.06 7.74
N LEU A 72 6.03 10.86 8.79
CA LEU A 72 7.22 11.37 9.48
C LEU A 72 7.50 10.50 10.70
N ILE A 73 8.79 10.27 10.96
CA ILE A 73 9.28 9.63 12.18
C ILE A 73 10.23 10.59 12.88
N HIS A 74 10.00 10.83 14.16
CA HIS A 74 10.84 11.65 15.03
C HIS A 74 11.15 10.88 16.31
N LEU A 75 12.42 10.77 16.67
CA LEU A 75 12.82 10.22 17.97
C LEU A 75 12.88 11.35 18.98
N HIS A 76 11.87 11.41 19.85
CA HIS A 76 11.77 12.39 20.90
C HIS A 76 12.49 11.90 22.16
N HIS A 77 13.43 12.67 22.68
CA HIS A 77 14.10 12.33 23.93
C HIS A 77 13.26 12.84 25.11
N CYS A 78 12.66 11.93 25.88
CA CYS A 78 12.03 12.26 27.16
C CYS A 78 12.61 11.38 28.28
N GLY A 79 13.34 12.00 29.22
CA GLY A 79 14.04 11.25 30.26
C GLY A 79 15.14 10.34 29.70
N THR A 80 15.22 9.11 30.20
CA THR A 80 16.30 8.16 29.86
C THR A 80 16.02 7.29 28.63
N THR A 81 14.78 7.29 28.13
CA THR A 81 14.36 6.42 27.03
C THR A 81 13.78 7.25 25.88
N PRO A 82 14.32 7.17 24.65
CA PRO A 82 13.74 7.87 23.52
C PRO A 82 12.40 7.26 23.12
N VAL A 83 11.46 8.11 22.72
CA VAL A 83 10.13 7.73 22.23
C VAL A 83 10.04 8.03 20.74
N ALA A 84 9.64 7.05 19.94
CA ALA A 84 9.36 7.27 18.52
C ALA A 84 7.98 7.91 18.35
N VAL A 85 7.94 9.09 17.76
CA VAL A 85 6.74 9.80 17.34
C VAL A 85 6.54 9.55 15.85
N LEU A 86 5.37 9.02 15.49
CA LEU A 86 4.95 8.83 14.10
C LEU A 86 3.83 9.82 13.78
N SER A 87 4.00 10.60 12.73
CA SER A 87 3.01 11.57 12.28
C SER A 87 2.63 11.30 10.83
N PHE A 88 1.37 10.96 10.61
CA PHE A 88 0.82 10.76 9.27
C PHE A 88 0.00 11.98 8.88
N LEU A 89 0.33 12.58 7.74
CA LEU A 89 -0.37 13.74 7.19
C LEU A 89 -1.13 13.30 5.94
N PRO A 90 -2.42 12.95 6.05
CA PRO A 90 -3.20 12.50 4.90
C PRO A 90 -3.32 13.63 3.88
N ALA A 91 -2.84 13.38 2.67
CA ALA A 91 -3.04 14.25 1.52
C ALA A 91 -4.23 13.73 0.71
N ARG A 92 -4.88 14.62 -0.06
CA ARG A 92 -5.81 14.19 -1.10
C ARG A 92 -5.11 13.22 -2.07
N PHE A 93 -5.55 11.97 -2.10
CA PHE A 93 -4.83 10.87 -2.74
C PHE A 93 -4.60 11.07 -4.24
N LEU A 94 -5.66 11.43 -4.98
CA LEU A 94 -5.64 11.79 -6.39
C LEU A 94 -6.32 13.15 -6.61
N SER A 95 -6.00 13.80 -7.73
CA SER A 95 -6.39 15.19 -7.99
C SER A 95 -7.90 15.42 -7.93
N LYS A 96 -8.68 14.45 -8.43
CA LYS A 96 -10.16 14.48 -8.48
C LYS A 96 -10.85 13.98 -7.21
N GLY A 97 -10.10 13.66 -6.14
CA GLY A 97 -10.69 13.19 -4.89
C GLY A 97 -11.55 11.92 -5.12
N ASP A 98 -12.78 11.92 -4.61
CA ASP A 98 -13.71 10.79 -4.66
C ASP A 98 -14.18 10.40 -6.08
N GLU A 99 -14.01 11.29 -7.06
CA GLU A 99 -14.31 11.00 -8.47
C GLU A 99 -13.13 10.35 -9.21
N ALA A 100 -11.98 10.23 -8.54
CA ALA A 100 -10.79 9.67 -9.15
C ALA A 100 -10.94 8.17 -9.42
N THR A 101 -10.18 7.69 -10.39
CA THR A 101 -10.14 6.27 -10.75
C THR A 101 -8.71 5.74 -10.71
N ILE A 102 -8.58 4.44 -10.52
CA ILE A 102 -7.33 3.68 -10.61
C ILE A 102 -7.36 2.86 -11.88
N GLN A 103 -6.32 2.98 -12.69
CA GLN A 103 -6.10 2.09 -13.82
C GLN A 103 -5.49 0.79 -13.31
N VAL A 104 -6.20 -0.32 -13.49
CA VAL A 104 -5.73 -1.67 -13.14
C VAL A 104 -5.48 -2.46 -14.42
N GLY A 105 -4.19 -2.72 -14.69
CA GLY A 105 -3.68 -3.26 -15.95
C GLY A 105 -3.64 -2.21 -17.06
N SER A 106 -2.77 -2.39 -18.06
CA SER A 106 -2.74 -1.49 -19.21
C SER A 106 -4.00 -1.62 -20.08
N ALA A 107 -4.45 -0.51 -20.67
CA ALA A 107 -5.62 -0.51 -21.56
C ALA A 107 -5.46 -1.50 -22.73
N LYS A 108 -4.25 -1.60 -23.30
CA LYS A 108 -3.92 -2.56 -24.37
C LYS A 108 -4.01 -4.03 -23.94
N ALA A 109 -3.92 -4.32 -22.64
CA ALA A 109 -4.02 -5.66 -22.08
C ALA A 109 -5.41 -5.96 -21.50
N GLY A 110 -6.43 -5.15 -21.79
CA GLY A 110 -7.79 -5.33 -21.26
C GLY A 110 -7.99 -4.77 -19.84
N GLY A 111 -7.06 -3.93 -19.37
CA GLY A 111 -7.17 -3.25 -18.08
C GLY A 111 -8.33 -2.26 -18.01
N ARG A 112 -8.74 -1.90 -16.79
CA ARG A 112 -9.93 -1.07 -16.53
C ARG A 112 -9.64 0.07 -15.57
N ARG A 113 -10.44 1.13 -15.69
CA ARG A 113 -10.54 2.18 -14.68
C ARG A 113 -11.56 1.78 -13.64
N ILE A 114 -11.16 1.86 -12.37
CA ILE A 114 -11.96 1.46 -11.22
C ILE A 114 -12.06 2.67 -10.30
N PRO A 115 -13.27 3.10 -9.87
CA PRO A 115 -13.40 4.17 -8.89
C PRO A 115 -12.58 3.90 -7.64
N ILE A 116 -11.96 4.93 -7.08
CA ILE A 116 -11.29 4.77 -5.79
C ILE A 116 -12.32 4.44 -4.70
N ALA A 117 -11.91 3.63 -3.72
CA ALA A 117 -12.64 3.55 -2.46
C ALA A 117 -12.73 4.95 -1.83
N ARG A 118 -13.88 5.28 -1.24
CA ARG A 118 -14.06 6.52 -0.48
C ARG A 118 -13.35 6.44 0.87
N ASP A 119 -13.02 7.60 1.41
CA ASP A 119 -12.58 7.75 2.81
C ASP A 119 -13.70 7.25 3.75
N PRO A 120 -13.46 6.40 4.78
CA PRO A 120 -12.16 5.91 5.31
C PRO A 120 -11.67 4.57 4.77
N ALA A 121 -12.45 3.89 3.92
CA ALA A 121 -12.08 2.59 3.40
C ALA A 121 -10.75 2.62 2.62
N LEU A 122 -10.45 3.74 1.94
CA LEU A 122 -9.17 3.95 1.26
C LEU A 122 -7.98 3.91 2.23
N TRP A 123 -8.04 4.66 3.34
CA TRP A 123 -6.93 4.84 4.27
C TRP A 123 -6.78 3.72 5.30
N LYS A 124 -7.78 2.84 5.41
CA LYS A 124 -7.76 1.70 6.32
C LYS A 124 -6.42 0.92 6.38
N PRO A 125 -5.71 0.63 5.27
CA PRO A 125 -4.42 -0.05 5.36
C PRO A 125 -3.33 0.74 6.13
N ILE A 126 -3.37 2.08 6.05
CA ILE A 126 -2.51 2.98 6.84
C ILE A 126 -2.94 2.97 8.30
N ASP A 127 -4.24 3.06 8.58
CA ASP A 127 -4.76 3.01 9.95
C ASP A 127 -4.38 1.69 10.64
N ASP A 128 -4.53 0.57 9.93
CA ASP A 128 -4.13 -0.75 10.41
C ASP A 128 -2.61 -0.83 10.67
N PHE A 129 -1.80 -0.10 9.89
CA PHE A 129 -0.35 0.00 10.11
C PHE A 129 -0.03 0.85 11.36
N LEU A 130 -0.70 1.99 11.53
CA LEU A 130 -0.51 2.87 12.69
C LEU A 130 -1.01 2.21 13.98
N ALA A 131 -2.14 1.51 13.94
CA ALA A 131 -2.64 0.74 15.08
C ALA A 131 -1.67 -0.39 15.47
N ARG A 132 -1.05 -1.04 14.48
CA ARG A 132 -0.04 -2.08 14.73
C ARG A 132 1.15 -1.55 15.52
N VAL A 133 1.71 -0.40 15.15
CA VAL A 133 2.91 0.14 15.80
C VAL A 133 2.62 0.65 17.22
N LEU A 134 1.35 0.88 17.54
CA LEU A 134 0.88 1.22 18.87
C LEU A 134 0.57 0.00 19.75
N ASP A 135 0.54 -1.23 19.21
CA ASP A 135 0.24 -2.43 20.00
C ASP A 135 1.45 -2.80 20.90
N PRO A 136 1.36 -2.63 22.24
CA PRO A 136 2.48 -2.86 23.14
C PRO A 136 2.89 -4.33 23.25
N ARG A 137 2.01 -5.25 22.81
CA ARG A 137 2.30 -6.70 22.81
C ARG A 137 3.14 -7.10 21.61
N ARG A 138 3.25 -6.23 20.60
CA ARG A 138 3.93 -6.53 19.35
C ARG A 138 5.34 -5.96 19.34
N LYS A 139 6.33 -6.84 19.23
CA LYS A 139 7.71 -6.48 18.91
C LYS A 139 7.95 -6.70 17.44
N ASP A 140 7.99 -5.62 16.66
CA ASP A 140 8.39 -5.73 15.26
C ASP A 140 9.88 -6.01 15.18
N VAL A 141 10.21 -7.14 14.55
CA VAL A 141 11.59 -7.56 14.33
C VAL A 141 12.11 -6.74 13.15
N PHE A 142 12.82 -5.66 13.43
CA PHE A 142 13.65 -4.98 12.45
C PHE A 142 14.89 -5.84 12.27
N GLY A 143 15.15 -6.27 11.03
CA GLY A 143 16.15 -7.30 10.74
C GLY A 143 17.48 -7.04 11.43
N ALA A 144 18.14 -8.09 11.91
CA ALA A 144 19.55 -8.01 12.21
C ALA A 144 20.25 -7.59 10.91
N ALA A 145 21.00 -6.48 10.95
CA ALA A 145 21.93 -6.16 9.88
C ALA A 145 22.80 -7.40 9.67
N ARG A 146 22.68 -8.02 8.50
CA ARG A 146 23.60 -9.05 8.03
C ARG A 146 24.66 -8.35 7.21
#